data_AF-A0A379D9W7-F1
#
_entry.id   AF-A0A379D9W7-F1
#
_cell.length_a   1.000
_cell.length_b   1.000
_cell.length_c   1.000
_cell.angle_alpha   90.00
_cell.angle_beta   90.00
_cell.angle_gamma   90.00
#
_symmetry.space_group_name_H-M   'P 1'
#
loop_
_entity.id
_entity.type
_entity.pdbx_description
1 polymer ?
#
loop_
_entity_poly.entity_id
_entity_poly.type
_entity_poly.pdbx_seq_one_letter_code
_entity_poly.pdbx_strand_id
1 'polypeptide(L)'
;MKDVLTITNIFYVILSCLSILIVKIIIPLLKQKYGKEKINNALEVVKIAVNAAEQIYNKRGQGDLKKEYVIQYLKDKGIKIKDDELDAMIEACVLELNKWKKEVEAQPIINVVSKSE
;
A
#
# COMPACT_ATOMS: atom_id res chain seq x y z
N MET A 1 -11.80 25.83 13.80
CA MET A 1 -11.36 25.22 12.52
C MET A 1 -10.14 24.29 12.71
N LYS A 2 -9.21 24.60 13.62
CA LYS A 2 -8.09 23.71 13.98
C LYS A 2 -8.55 22.44 14.70
N ASP A 3 -9.66 22.50 15.47
CA ASP A 3 -10.08 21.40 16.36
C ASP A 3 -10.77 20.23 15.63
N VAL A 4 -11.56 20.53 14.59
CA VAL A 4 -12.20 19.52 13.73
C VAL A 4 -11.14 18.72 12.95
N LEU A 5 -10.09 19.39 12.48
CA LEU A 5 -8.99 18.74 11.76
C LEU A 5 -8.24 17.74 12.68
N THR A 6 -8.06 18.06 13.96
CA THR A 6 -7.37 17.21 14.94
C THR A 6 -8.14 15.92 15.24
N ILE A 7 -9.45 16.02 15.51
CA ILE A 7 -10.29 14.84 15.82
C ILE A 7 -10.41 13.93 14.59
N THR A 8 -10.65 14.52 13.41
CA THR A 8 -10.72 13.77 12.15
C THR A 8 -9.38 13.07 11.84
N ASN A 9 -8.23 13.72 12.08
CA ASN A 9 -6.93 13.09 11.90
C ASN A 9 -6.69 11.92 12.87
N ILE A 10 -7.06 12.08 14.15
CA ILE A 10 -6.96 10.98 15.15
C ILE A 10 -7.82 9.79 14.72
N PHE A 11 -9.03 10.04 14.23
CA PHE A 11 -9.92 8.99 13.71
C PHE A 11 -9.31 8.24 12.52
N TYR A 12 -8.72 8.95 11.54
CA TYR A 12 -8.04 8.30 10.41
C TYR A 12 -6.81 7.52 10.83
N VAL A 13 -6.06 8.00 11.82
CA VAL A 13 -4.92 7.26 12.39
C VAL A 13 -5.40 5.94 13.01
N ILE A 14 -6.48 5.96 13.79
CA ILE A 14 -7.06 4.74 14.38
C ILE A 14 -7.52 3.78 13.29
N LEU A 15 -8.25 4.25 12.27
CA LEU A 15 -8.66 3.42 11.13
C LEU A 15 -7.47 2.79 10.40
N SER A 16 -6.39 3.55 10.20
CA SER A 16 -5.17 3.04 9.56
C SER A 16 -4.48 1.96 10.39
N CYS A 17 -4.51 2.07 11.72
CA CYS A 17 -3.98 1.02 12.59
C CYS A 17 -4.84 -0.24 12.53
N LEU A 18 -6.17 -0.10 12.44
CA LEU A 18 -7.09 -1.22 12.33
C LEU A 18 -6.94 -1.96 10.99
N SER A 19 -6.81 -1.27 9.87
CA SER A 19 -6.60 -1.92 8.56
C SER A 19 -5.31 -2.73 8.53
N ILE A 20 -4.23 -2.22 9.15
CA ILE A 20 -2.97 -2.97 9.30
C ILE A 20 -3.17 -4.28 10.07
N LEU A 21 -3.97 -4.27 11.14
CA LEU A 21 -4.26 -5.47 11.94
C LEU A 21 -5.07 -6.49 11.13
N ILE A 22 -6.06 -6.02 10.36
CA ILE A 22 -6.89 -6.86 9.49
C ILE A 22 -6.02 -7.54 8.42
N VAL A 23 -5.18 -6.77 7.72
CA VAL A 23 -4.24 -7.29 6.70
C VAL A 23 -3.32 -8.37 7.26
N LYS A 24 -2.77 -8.16 8.48
CA LYS A 24 -1.90 -9.14 9.15
C LYS A 24 -2.60 -10.47 9.44
N ILE A 25 -3.93 -10.50 9.48
CA ILE A 25 -4.72 -11.72 9.67
C ILE A 25 -5.12 -12.30 8.31
N ILE A 26 -5.64 -11.49 7.40
CA ILE A 26 -6.16 -11.95 6.11
C ILE A 26 -5.07 -12.56 5.23
N ILE A 27 -3.92 -11.89 5.05
CA ILE A 27 -2.87 -12.39 4.14
C ILE A 27 -2.35 -13.78 4.54
N PRO A 28 -2.07 -14.07 5.83
CA PRO A 28 -1.77 -15.44 6.27
C PRO A 28 -2.88 -16.45 5.98
N LEU A 29 -4.15 -16.09 6.19
CA LEU A 29 -5.28 -16.98 5.88
C LEU A 29 -5.38 -17.28 4.39
N LEU A 30 -5.15 -16.29 3.52
CA LEU A 30 -5.08 -16.50 2.07
C LEU A 30 -3.93 -17.45 1.71
N LYS A 31 -2.75 -17.29 2.34
CA LYS A 31 -1.61 -18.20 2.14
C LYS A 31 -1.92 -19.63 2.59
N GLN A 32 -2.69 -19.81 3.67
CA GLN A 32 -3.14 -21.13 4.12
C GLN A 32 -4.14 -21.74 3.12
N LYS A 33 -5.06 -20.93 2.59
CA LYS A 33 -6.14 -21.39 1.70
C LYS A 33 -5.67 -21.71 0.28
N TYR A 34 -4.85 -20.84 -0.31
CA TYR A 34 -4.46 -20.92 -1.72
C TYR A 34 -3.00 -21.33 -1.93
N GLY A 35 -2.20 -21.36 -0.86
CA GLY A 35 -0.76 -21.64 -0.91
C GLY A 35 0.09 -20.37 -0.92
N LYS A 36 1.26 -20.46 -0.29
CA LYS A 36 2.19 -19.33 -0.09
C LYS A 36 2.68 -18.75 -1.40
N GLU A 37 3.11 -19.60 -2.33
CA GLU A 37 3.67 -19.18 -3.62
C GLU A 37 2.64 -18.40 -4.44
N LYS A 38 1.42 -18.94 -4.59
CA LYS A 38 0.35 -18.27 -5.35
C LYS A 38 0.02 -16.89 -4.80
N ILE A 39 -0.09 -16.76 -3.47
CA ILE A 39 -0.40 -15.48 -2.85
C ILE A 39 0.77 -14.50 -2.90
N ASN A 40 2.01 -14.98 -2.79
CA ASN A 40 3.17 -14.11 -2.96
C ASN A 40 3.25 -13.57 -4.40
N ASN A 41 3.06 -14.44 -5.40
CA ASN A 41 3.05 -14.02 -6.81
C ASN A 41 1.91 -13.02 -7.08
N ALA A 42 0.72 -13.24 -6.50
CA ALA A 42 -0.38 -12.28 -6.61
C ALA A 42 -0.05 -10.93 -5.95
N LEU A 43 0.53 -10.95 -4.74
CA LEU A 43 0.95 -9.74 -4.02
C LEU A 43 2.01 -8.95 -4.81
N GLU A 44 2.94 -9.62 -5.49
CA GLU A 44 3.94 -8.94 -6.33
C GLU A 44 3.29 -8.18 -7.48
N VAL A 45 2.31 -8.78 -8.16
CA VAL A 45 1.59 -8.10 -9.25
C VAL A 45 0.76 -6.93 -8.72
N VAL A 46 0.04 -7.13 -7.61
CA VAL A 46 -0.73 -6.06 -6.96
C VAL A 46 0.20 -4.91 -6.52
N LYS A 47 1.37 -5.24 -5.97
CA LYS A 47 2.39 -4.25 -5.56
C LYS A 47 2.86 -3.40 -6.72
N ILE A 48 3.13 -4.00 -7.88
CA ILE A 48 3.50 -3.26 -9.10
C ILE A 48 2.38 -2.30 -9.50
N ALA A 49 1.14 -2.77 -9.50
CA ALA A 49 -0.03 -1.96 -9.84
C ALA A 49 -0.23 -0.79 -8.88
N VAL A 50 -0.12 -1.03 -7.57
CA VAL A 50 -0.22 -0.01 -6.52
C VAL A 50 0.88 1.04 -6.67
N ASN A 51 2.13 0.62 -6.89
CA ASN A 51 3.25 1.53 -7.10
C ASN A 51 3.07 2.40 -8.35
N ALA A 52 2.53 1.84 -9.43
CA ALA A 52 2.21 2.60 -10.64
C ALA A 52 1.07 3.60 -10.39
N ALA A 53 -0.01 3.16 -9.73
CA ALA A 53 -1.14 4.01 -9.37
C ALA A 53 -0.71 5.20 -8.48
N GLU A 54 0.14 4.94 -7.48
CA GLU A 54 0.67 5.97 -6.58
C GLU A 54 1.56 7.01 -7.29
N GLN A 55 2.24 6.61 -8.36
CA GLN A 55 3.04 7.52 -9.20
C GLN A 55 2.16 8.36 -10.14
N ILE A 56 1.15 7.75 -10.77
CA ILE A 56 0.25 8.42 -11.71
C ILE A 56 -0.69 9.40 -10.99
N TYR A 57 -1.22 8.98 -9.84
CA TYR A 57 -2.19 9.75 -9.05
C TYR A 57 -1.56 10.25 -7.76
N ASN A 58 -0.95 11.43 -7.81
CA ASN A 58 -0.18 11.99 -6.68
C ASN A 58 -0.92 13.08 -5.88
N LYS A 59 -2.17 13.41 -6.23
CA LYS A 59 -2.96 14.42 -5.53
C LYS A 59 -3.77 13.80 -4.40
N ARG A 60 -4.04 14.60 -3.36
CA ARG A 60 -4.91 14.22 -2.24
C ARG A 60 -6.32 13.91 -2.76
N GLY A 61 -6.95 12.88 -2.19
CA GLY A 61 -8.33 12.48 -2.52
C GLY A 61 -8.47 11.57 -3.75
N GLN A 62 -7.36 11.12 -4.35
CA GLN A 62 -7.39 10.25 -5.54
C GLN A 62 -7.39 8.74 -5.20
N GLY A 63 -7.87 8.35 -4.02
CA GLY A 63 -7.87 6.94 -3.59
C GLY A 63 -8.64 6.02 -4.55
N ASP A 64 -9.83 6.46 -4.96
CA ASP A 64 -10.69 5.67 -5.86
C ASP A 64 -10.07 5.49 -7.24
N LEU A 65 -9.43 6.54 -7.79
CA LEU A 65 -8.71 6.46 -9.08
C LEU A 65 -7.54 5.48 -9.01
N LYS A 66 -6.82 5.43 -7.89
CA LYS A 66 -5.75 4.47 -7.67
C LYS A 66 -6.28 3.05 -7.61
N LYS A 67 -7.37 2.82 -6.88
CA LYS A 67 -8.03 1.51 -6.76
C LYS A 67 -8.52 1.01 -8.12
N GLU A 68 -9.20 1.87 -8.87
CA GLU A 68 -9.69 1.56 -10.22
C GLU A 68 -8.54 1.20 -11.17
N TYR A 69 -7.43 1.93 -11.10
CA TYR A 69 -6.24 1.60 -11.87
C TYR A 69 -5.70 0.20 -11.56
N VAL A 70 -5.64 -0.18 -10.27
CA VAL A 70 -5.18 -1.53 -9.87
C VAL A 70 -6.12 -2.60 -10.42
N ILE A 71 -7.44 -2.40 -10.31
CA ILE A 71 -8.45 -3.32 -10.85
C ILE A 71 -8.26 -3.48 -12.36
N GLN A 72 -8.13 -2.37 -13.10
CA GLN A 72 -7.95 -2.41 -14.54
C GLN A 72 -6.62 -3.06 -14.95
N TYR A 73 -5.52 -2.77 -14.24
CA TYR A 73 -4.21 -3.37 -14.48
C TYR A 73 -4.22 -4.90 -14.32
N LEU A 74 -4.95 -5.42 -13.33
CA LEU A 74 -5.12 -6.87 -13.14
C LEU A 74 -6.00 -7.48 -14.22
N LYS A 75 -7.10 -6.79 -14.58
CA LYS A 75 -8.02 -7.20 -15.63
C LYS A 75 -7.32 -7.33 -16.98
N ASP A 76 -6.45 -6.38 -17.34
CA ASP A 76 -5.67 -6.39 -18.59
C ASP A 76 -4.69 -7.56 -18.65
N LYS A 77 -4.29 -8.12 -17.50
CA LYS A 77 -3.44 -9.31 -17.39
C LYS A 77 -4.22 -10.61 -17.24
N GLY A 78 -5.55 -10.56 -17.31
CA GLY A 78 -6.41 -11.73 -17.12
C GLY A 78 -6.39 -12.28 -15.69
N ILE A 79 -5.93 -11.51 -14.71
CA ILE A 79 -5.85 -11.92 -13.31
C ILE A 79 -7.18 -11.62 -12.63
N LYS A 80 -7.77 -12.64 -12.02
CA LYS A 80 -9.02 -12.53 -11.24
C LYS A 80 -8.74 -12.85 -9.79
N ILE A 81 -9.01 -11.88 -8.92
CA ILE A 81 -8.92 -11.98 -7.47
C ILE A 81 -10.30 -11.55 -6.95
N LYS A 82 -10.79 -12.16 -5.88
CA LYS A 82 -12.05 -11.72 -5.27
C LYS A 82 -11.87 -10.32 -4.70
N ASP A 83 -12.93 -9.51 -4.76
CA ASP A 83 -12.85 -8.08 -4.41
C ASP A 83 -12.33 -7.86 -2.98
N ASP A 84 -12.79 -8.65 -2.01
CA ASP A 84 -12.35 -8.61 -0.62
C ASP A 84 -10.87 -9.01 -0.44
N GLU A 85 -10.44 -10.04 -1.16
CA GLU A 85 -9.05 -10.51 -1.17
C GLU A 85 -8.13 -9.48 -1.85
N LEU A 86 -8.59 -8.84 -2.93
CA LEU A 86 -7.87 -7.79 -3.64
C LEU A 86 -7.72 -6.54 -2.76
N ASP A 87 -8.76 -6.13 -2.05
CA ASP A 87 -8.72 -5.00 -1.13
C ASP A 87 -7.68 -5.22 -0.03
N ALA A 88 -7.66 -6.41 0.58
CA ALA A 88 -6.65 -6.77 1.56
C ALA A 88 -5.22 -6.75 0.99
N MET A 89 -5.04 -7.19 -0.26
CA MET A 89 -3.74 -7.12 -0.95
C MET A 89 -3.32 -5.68 -1.24
N ILE A 90 -4.23 -4.82 -1.70
CA ILE A 90 -3.97 -3.40 -1.95
C ILE A 90 -3.53 -2.72 -0.64
N GLU A 91 -4.28 -2.93 0.44
CA GLU A 91 -3.94 -2.36 1.75
C GLU A 91 -2.57 -2.84 2.26
N ALA A 92 -2.24 -4.12 2.06
CA ALA A 92 -0.93 -4.66 2.38
C ALA A 92 0.20 -3.95 1.63
N CYS A 93 0.04 -3.77 0.31
CA CYS A 93 1.02 -3.10 -0.53
C CYS A 93 1.16 -1.61 -0.19
N VAL A 94 0.05 -0.91 0.07
CA VAL A 94 0.08 0.51 0.49
C VAL A 94 0.77 0.66 1.84
N LEU A 95 0.52 -0.25 2.79
CA LEU A 95 1.21 -0.25 4.08
C LEU A 95 2.72 -0.43 3.91
N GLU A 96 3.14 -1.38 3.08
CA GLU A 96 4.56 -1.62 2.79
C GLU A 96 5.21 -0.39 2.15
N LEU A 97 4.56 0.21 1.14
CA LEU A 97 5.01 1.43 0.48
C LEU A 97 5.18 2.59 1.47
N ASN A 98 4.23 2.78 2.39
CA ASN A 98 4.29 3.84 3.40
C ASN A 98 5.38 3.60 4.45
N LYS A 99 5.68 2.34 4.79
CA LYS A 99 6.84 2.02 5.64
C LYS A 99 8.14 2.38 4.93
N TRP A 100 8.30 1.98 3.68
CA TRP A 100 9.48 2.30 2.89
C TRP A 100 9.70 3.81 2.75
N LYS A 101 8.64 4.60 2.48
CA LYS A 101 8.73 6.07 2.44
C LYS A 101 9.25 6.65 3.76
N LYS A 102 8.74 6.19 4.89
CA LYS A 102 9.21 6.64 6.23
C LYS A 102 10.67 6.27 6.48
N GLU A 103 11.09 5.07 6.07
CA GLU A 103 12.47 4.61 6.22
C GLU A 103 13.44 5.42 5.36
N VAL A 104 13.04 5.81 4.14
CA VAL A 104 13.82 6.69 3.26
C VAL A 104 13.91 8.11 3.84
N GLU A 105 12.82 8.66 4.35
CA GLU A 105 12.78 9.99 4.98
C GLU A 105 13.60 10.06 6.28
N ALA A 106 13.72 8.94 7.00
CA ALA A 106 14.47 8.85 8.26
C ALA A 106 15.98 8.71 8.08
N GLN A 107 16.48 8.47 6.87
CA GLN A 107 17.92 8.36 6.63
C GLN A 107 18.57 9.75 6.64
N PRO A 108 19.64 9.97 7.45
CA PRO A 108 20.40 11.21 7.36
C PRO A 108 21.01 11.32 5.97
N ILE A 109 20.98 12.52 5.38
CA ILE A 109 21.70 12.81 4.14
C ILE A 109 23.17 12.54 4.43
N ILE A 110 23.70 11.41 3.94
CA ILE A 110 25.14 11.17 3.95
C ILE A 110 25.69 12.12 2.88
N ASN A 111 26.25 13.26 3.30
CA ASN A 111 27.04 14.12 2.40
C ASN A 111 28.27 13.34 1.97
N VAL A 112 28.16 12.57 0.89
CA VAL A 112 29.30 11.95 0.20
C VAL A 112 29.98 13.00 -0.67
N VAL A 113 30.33 14.16 -0.10
CA VAL A 113 31.18 15.18 -0.75
C VAL A 113 31.98 15.91 0.34
N SER A 114 32.95 15.22 0.95
CA SER A 114 34.11 15.88 1.58
C SER A 114 35.23 14.86 1.79
N LYS A 115 35.85 14.41 0.70
CA LYS A 115 37.21 13.86 0.75
C LYS A 115 37.86 13.98 -0.63
N SER A 116 38.19 15.22 -0.96
CA SER A 116 39.21 15.54 -1.96
C SER A 116 39.77 16.93 -1.63
N GLU A 117 40.46 17.02 -0.50
CA GLU A 117 41.49 18.02 -0.24
C GLU A 117 42.68 17.31 0.43
#